data_AF-A0A534WLQ1-F1
#
_entry.id   AF-A0A534WLQ1-F1
#
_cell.length_a   1.000
_cell.length_b   1.000
_cell.length_c   1.000
_cell.angle_alpha   90.00
_cell.angle_beta   90.00
_cell.angle_gamma   90.00
#
_symmetry.space_group_name_H-M   'P 1'
#
loop_
_entity.id
_entity.type
_entity.pdbx_description
1 polymer ?
#
loop_
_entity_poly.entity_id
_entity_poly.type
_entity_poly.pdbx_seq_one_letter_code
_entity_poly.pdbx_strand_id
1 'polypeptide(L)'
;MDLVPRHLCAVVPDAVSDDTAAFVTLGAIALQGIRIANPTLGETFTVIGLGLIGQLTAQLLRASGCKVLGIDLDDRKVALALELGANAALHRNGDVAGAVSALTDGRGVDGVLICAATSSNDPVVLAGEICRDRARVVVVGAVGMDVPRRPYYDKELSFHQSRSYGPGRYDPAYEELGHDYPAGYVRWTEQRNMEAFLHQCAIDAVRIERLISHRFPIERAQEAYQLVGSGDPLGVLLEYPAQAPPARTVAVAVPRA
;
A
#
# COMPACT_ATOMS: atom_id res chain seq x y z
N MET A 1 18.32 7.13 -24.31
CA MET A 1 17.30 8.17 -24.15
C MET A 1 16.45 7.70 -23.00
N ASP A 2 16.57 8.35 -21.85
CA ASP A 2 15.86 7.92 -20.65
C ASP A 2 14.42 8.41 -20.79
N LEU A 3 13.54 7.52 -21.26
CA LEU A 3 12.14 7.79 -21.50
C LEU A 3 11.32 7.08 -20.42
N VAL A 4 10.40 7.81 -19.81
CA VAL A 4 9.37 7.23 -18.93
C VAL A 4 8.05 7.28 -19.69
N PRO A 5 7.34 6.14 -19.86
CA PRO A 5 6.05 6.13 -20.53
C PRO A 5 5.00 7.03 -19.85
N ARG A 6 4.13 7.64 -20.65
CA ARG A 6 3.16 8.65 -20.17
C ARG A 6 2.26 8.18 -19.03
N HIS A 7 1.87 6.90 -19.02
CA HIS A 7 0.98 6.35 -18.01
C HIS A 7 1.71 5.89 -16.74
N LEU A 8 3.05 5.88 -16.78
CA LEU A 8 3.92 5.68 -15.61
C LEU A 8 4.35 7.02 -14.98
N CYS A 9 3.74 8.12 -15.39
CA CYS A 9 3.93 9.45 -14.82
C CYS A 9 2.63 9.97 -14.21
N ALA A 10 2.71 10.68 -13.09
CA ALA A 10 1.59 11.40 -12.51
C ALA A 10 2.02 12.83 -12.17
N VAL A 11 1.09 13.78 -12.29
CA VAL A 11 1.36 15.18 -11.92
C VAL A 11 1.40 15.28 -10.41
N VAL A 12 2.53 15.77 -9.87
CA VAL A 12 2.68 16.05 -8.44
C VAL A 12 1.92 17.35 -8.11
N PRO A 13 0.93 17.33 -7.20
CA PRO A 13 0.25 18.54 -6.75
C PRO A 13 1.22 19.50 -6.04
N ASP A 14 1.02 20.81 -6.15
CA ASP A 14 1.90 21.83 -5.55
C ASP A 14 2.10 21.67 -4.02
N ALA A 15 1.09 21.12 -3.33
CA ALA A 15 1.14 20.87 -1.89
C ALA A 15 1.98 19.63 -1.50
N VAL A 16 2.39 18.81 -2.47
CA VAL A 16 3.10 17.56 -2.24
C VAL A 16 4.59 17.77 -2.51
N SER A 17 5.43 17.50 -1.50
CA SER A 17 6.88 17.57 -1.63
C SER A 17 7.45 16.45 -2.53
N ASP A 18 8.63 16.66 -3.09
CA ASP A 18 9.35 15.64 -3.88
C ASP A 18 9.62 14.37 -3.04
N ASP A 19 9.95 14.54 -1.76
CA ASP A 19 10.13 13.43 -0.82
C ASP A 19 8.86 12.58 -0.70
N THR A 20 7.70 13.21 -0.66
CA THR A 20 6.39 12.54 -0.60
C THR A 20 6.06 11.89 -1.95
N ALA A 21 6.33 12.61 -3.05
CA ALA A 21 6.09 12.13 -4.40
C ALA A 21 6.93 10.88 -4.73
N ALA A 22 8.13 10.73 -4.14
CA ALA A 22 8.96 9.54 -4.29
C ALA A 22 8.28 8.23 -3.83
N PHE A 23 7.24 8.32 -2.98
CA PHE A 23 6.48 7.16 -2.50
C PHE A 23 5.27 6.81 -3.39
N VAL A 24 5.02 7.55 -4.48
CA VAL A 24 3.77 7.45 -5.26
C VAL A 24 3.46 6.03 -5.74
N THR A 25 4.47 5.31 -6.23
CA THR A 25 4.32 3.93 -6.71
C THR A 25 3.95 2.96 -5.57
N LEU A 26 4.50 3.18 -4.38
CA LEU A 26 4.21 2.36 -3.19
C LEU A 26 2.80 2.63 -2.68
N GLY A 27 2.38 3.90 -2.69
CA GLY A 27 1.02 4.31 -2.40
C GLY A 27 0.00 3.70 -3.37
N ALA A 28 0.35 3.65 -4.65
CA ALA A 28 -0.47 3.02 -5.69
C ALA A 28 -0.64 1.49 -5.45
N ILE A 29 0.40 0.80 -4.97
CA ILE A 29 0.32 -0.62 -4.58
C ILE A 29 -0.64 -0.82 -3.40
N ALA A 30 -0.54 0.03 -2.37
CA ALA A 30 -1.43 -0.02 -1.22
C ALA A 30 -2.90 0.23 -1.64
N LEU A 31 -3.15 1.26 -2.45
CA LEU A 31 -4.47 1.56 -2.99
C LEU A 31 -5.05 0.41 -3.82
N GLN A 32 -4.24 -0.30 -4.60
CA GLN A 32 -4.73 -1.42 -5.38
C GLN A 32 -5.26 -2.55 -4.48
N GLY A 33 -4.56 -2.86 -3.38
CA GLY A 33 -5.05 -3.81 -2.39
C GLY A 33 -6.39 -3.38 -1.80
N ILE A 34 -6.51 -2.09 -1.48
CA ILE A 34 -7.75 -1.50 -0.96
C ILE A 34 -8.88 -1.53 -1.98
N ARG A 35 -8.62 -1.29 -3.27
CA ARG A 35 -9.63 -1.33 -4.34
C ARG A 35 -10.16 -2.75 -4.57
N ILE A 36 -9.30 -3.75 -4.46
CA ILE A 36 -9.72 -5.17 -4.50
C ILE A 36 -10.55 -5.52 -3.27
N ALA A 37 -10.15 -5.02 -2.09
CA ALA A 37 -10.98 -5.16 -0.91
C ALA A 37 -12.34 -4.49 -1.17
N ASN A 38 -12.39 -3.25 -1.66
CA ASN A 38 -13.61 -2.45 -1.85
C ASN A 38 -14.29 -2.05 -0.51
N PRO A 39 -13.58 -1.33 0.38
CA PRO A 39 -14.11 -0.83 1.65
C PRO A 39 -15.35 0.04 1.49
N THR A 40 -16.24 -0.11 2.46
CA THR A 40 -17.37 0.79 2.70
C THR A 40 -17.24 1.44 4.07
N LEU A 41 -17.86 2.62 4.20
CA LEU A 41 -17.78 3.44 5.40
C LEU A 41 -18.20 2.64 6.65
N GLY A 42 -17.35 2.65 7.68
CA GLY A 42 -17.63 2.00 8.97
C GLY A 42 -17.16 0.55 9.10
N GLU A 43 -16.71 -0.09 8.02
CA GLU A 43 -16.11 -1.43 8.09
C GLU A 43 -14.80 -1.43 8.89
N THR A 44 -14.45 -2.59 9.44
CA THR A 44 -13.22 -2.84 10.19
C THR A 44 -12.27 -3.72 9.40
N PHE A 45 -11.06 -3.24 9.18
CA PHE A 45 -10.00 -3.93 8.47
C PHE A 45 -8.81 -4.24 9.37
N THR A 46 -8.23 -5.43 9.21
CA THR A 46 -6.90 -5.73 9.76
C THR A 46 -5.84 -5.59 8.68
N VAL A 47 -4.71 -4.95 9.01
CA VAL A 47 -3.50 -4.93 8.18
C VAL A 47 -2.45 -5.82 8.85
N ILE A 48 -2.08 -6.92 8.20
CA ILE A 48 -1.03 -7.83 8.69
C ILE A 48 0.29 -7.48 7.99
N GLY A 49 1.28 -7.06 8.77
CA GLY A 49 2.51 -6.44 8.30
C GLY A 49 2.37 -4.93 8.20
N LEU A 50 3.05 -4.21 9.10
CA LEU A 50 3.14 -2.76 9.25
C LEU A 50 4.50 -2.22 8.77
N GLY A 51 5.09 -2.89 7.77
CA GLY A 51 6.13 -2.30 6.93
C GLY A 51 5.59 -1.16 6.06
N LEU A 52 6.37 -0.67 5.10
CA LEU A 52 6.04 0.54 4.35
C LEU A 52 4.66 0.49 3.69
N ILE A 53 4.37 -0.59 2.94
CA ILE A 53 3.06 -0.81 2.32
C ILE A 53 1.95 -0.94 3.37
N GLY A 54 2.23 -1.58 4.50
CA GLY A 54 1.28 -1.73 5.60
C GLY A 54 0.89 -0.40 6.25
N GLN A 55 1.86 0.47 6.52
CA GLN A 55 1.61 1.81 7.08
C GLN A 55 0.79 2.68 6.12
N LEU A 56 1.11 2.65 4.83
CA LEU A 56 0.32 3.35 3.80
C LEU A 56 -1.10 2.78 3.71
N THR A 57 -1.23 1.45 3.74
CA THR A 57 -2.53 0.76 3.70
C THR A 57 -3.40 1.13 4.90
N ALA A 58 -2.84 1.16 6.11
CA ALA A 58 -3.57 1.55 7.31
C ALA A 58 -4.10 2.99 7.22
N GLN A 59 -3.28 3.94 6.79
CA GLN A 59 -3.69 5.35 6.62
C GLN A 59 -4.79 5.48 5.55
N LEU A 60 -4.64 4.79 4.41
CA LEU A 60 -5.63 4.85 3.32
C LEU A 60 -6.97 4.20 3.71
N LEU A 61 -6.97 3.11 4.49
CA LEU A 61 -8.19 2.53 5.03
C LEU A 61 -8.89 3.48 6.01
N ARG A 62 -8.12 4.17 6.87
CA ARG A 62 -8.64 5.23 7.73
C ARG A 62 -9.25 6.37 6.92
N ALA A 63 -8.58 6.82 5.85
CA ALA A 63 -9.10 7.82 4.92
C ALA A 63 -10.37 7.35 4.19
N SER A 64 -10.55 6.04 4.02
CA SER A 64 -11.75 5.42 3.46
C SER A 64 -12.90 5.31 4.49
N GLY A 65 -12.69 5.79 5.71
CA GLY A 65 -13.68 5.77 6.79
C GLY A 65 -13.80 4.42 7.51
N CYS A 66 -12.81 3.54 7.36
CA CYS A 66 -12.76 2.27 8.06
C CYS A 66 -12.11 2.39 9.45
N LYS A 67 -12.43 1.44 10.32
CA LYS A 67 -11.61 1.16 11.51
C LYS A 67 -10.45 0.25 11.11
N VAL A 68 -9.26 0.48 11.66
CA VAL A 68 -8.06 -0.28 11.30
C VAL A 68 -7.41 -0.90 12.53
N LEU A 69 -7.17 -2.22 12.45
CA LEU A 69 -6.31 -2.96 13.35
C LEU A 69 -4.98 -3.30 12.65
N GLY A 70 -3.85 -2.84 13.20
CA GLY A 70 -2.52 -3.19 12.70
C GLY A 70 -1.89 -4.37 13.44
N ILE A 71 -1.22 -5.28 12.73
CA ILE A 71 -0.47 -6.39 13.34
C ILE A 71 0.92 -6.47 12.72
N ASP A 72 1.97 -6.48 13.55
CA ASP A 72 3.35 -6.69 13.11
C ASP A 72 4.17 -7.46 14.15
N LEU A 73 5.41 -7.82 13.80
CA LEU A 73 6.39 -8.45 14.69
C LEU A 73 7.36 -7.41 15.30
N ASP A 74 7.32 -6.16 14.83
CA ASP A 74 8.16 -5.08 15.33
C ASP A 74 7.31 -4.05 16.10
N ASP A 75 7.53 -3.96 17.41
CA ASP A 75 6.82 -3.03 18.29
C ASP A 75 7.00 -1.56 17.88
N ARG A 76 8.10 -1.20 17.21
CA ARG A 76 8.29 0.16 16.69
C ARG A 76 7.29 0.47 15.57
N LYS A 77 7.03 -0.50 14.69
CA LYS A 77 6.06 -0.36 13.59
C LYS A 77 4.63 -0.36 14.10
N VAL A 78 4.36 -1.14 15.15
CA VAL A 78 3.09 -1.11 15.90
C VAL A 78 2.84 0.27 16.49
N ALA A 79 3.81 0.83 17.21
CA ALA A 79 3.70 2.17 17.80
C ALA A 79 3.50 3.25 16.73
N LEU A 80 4.22 3.16 15.61
CA LEU A 80 4.08 4.08 14.49
C LEU A 80 2.68 4.02 13.86
N ALA A 81 2.11 2.82 13.68
CA ALA A 81 0.77 2.69 13.13
C ALA A 81 -0.28 3.36 14.03
N LEU A 82 -0.13 3.27 15.35
CA LEU A 82 -0.97 4.00 16.31
C LEU A 82 -0.78 5.52 16.19
N GLU A 83 0.46 5.99 16.09
CA GLU A 83 0.79 7.41 15.90
C GLU A 83 0.14 7.96 14.62
N LEU A 84 0.15 7.17 13.54
CA LEU A 84 -0.44 7.50 12.24
C LEU A 84 -1.95 7.24 12.16
N GLY A 85 -2.58 6.89 13.29
CA GLY A 85 -4.02 6.88 13.43
C GLY A 85 -4.70 5.54 13.19
N ALA A 86 -4.01 4.39 13.26
CA ALA A 86 -4.70 3.10 13.40
C ALA A 86 -5.59 3.11 14.68
N ASN A 87 -6.74 2.44 14.65
CA ASN A 87 -7.62 2.39 15.83
C ASN A 87 -7.04 1.51 16.94
N ALA A 88 -6.37 0.44 16.53
CA ALA A 88 -5.59 -0.41 17.39
C ALA A 88 -4.40 -0.95 16.58
N ALA A 89 -3.30 -1.25 17.24
CA ALA A 89 -2.21 -2.00 16.66
C ALA A 89 -1.54 -2.80 17.76
N LEU A 90 -1.07 -4.00 17.45
CA LEU A 90 -0.39 -4.84 18.42
C LEU A 90 0.63 -5.77 17.77
N HIS A 91 1.56 -6.22 18.60
CA HIS A 91 2.47 -7.29 18.23
C HIS A 91 1.69 -8.59 17.95
N ARG A 92 2.12 -9.39 16.97
CA ARG A 92 1.48 -10.66 16.57
C ARG A 92 1.27 -11.64 17.73
N ASN A 93 2.19 -11.66 18.69
CA ASN A 93 2.14 -12.50 19.91
C ASN A 93 1.28 -11.92 21.04
N GLY A 94 0.67 -10.74 20.85
CA GLY A 94 -0.29 -10.17 21.78
C GLY A 94 -1.68 -10.83 21.68
N ASP A 95 -2.66 -10.28 22.41
CA ASP A 95 -4.04 -10.74 22.39
C ASP A 95 -4.79 -10.26 21.13
N VAL A 96 -4.48 -10.87 19.99
CA VAL A 96 -5.10 -10.54 18.70
C VAL A 96 -6.61 -10.79 18.72
N ALA A 97 -7.05 -11.90 19.32
CA ALA A 97 -8.47 -12.24 19.41
C ALA A 97 -9.24 -11.21 20.25
N GLY A 98 -8.69 -10.79 21.39
CA GLY A 98 -9.26 -9.74 22.24
C GLY A 98 -9.31 -8.39 21.52
N ALA A 99 -8.25 -8.01 20.81
CA ALA A 99 -8.21 -6.76 20.05
C ALA A 99 -9.25 -6.73 18.91
N VAL A 100 -9.37 -7.83 18.17
CA VAL A 100 -10.40 -7.99 17.13
C VAL A 100 -11.79 -7.93 17.74
N SER A 101 -12.03 -8.67 18.82
CA SER A 101 -13.32 -8.69 19.52
C SER A 101 -13.72 -7.30 20.01
N ALA A 102 -12.80 -6.56 20.64
CA ALA A 102 -13.05 -5.20 21.12
C ALA A 102 -13.37 -4.22 19.98
N LEU A 103 -12.72 -4.34 18.82
CA LEU A 103 -12.93 -3.42 17.70
C LEU A 103 -14.20 -3.72 16.90
N THR A 104 -14.68 -4.97 16.96
CA THR A 104 -15.75 -5.51 16.12
C THR A 104 -16.98 -5.97 16.89
N ASP A 105 -17.03 -5.72 18.21
CA ASP A 105 -18.04 -6.25 19.13
C ASP A 105 -18.20 -7.78 19.03
N GLY A 106 -17.07 -8.48 18.93
CA GLY A 106 -17.00 -9.94 18.84
C GLY A 106 -17.37 -10.54 17.48
N ARG A 107 -17.65 -9.73 16.45
CA ARG A 107 -18.08 -10.24 15.13
C ARG A 107 -16.92 -10.78 14.28
N GLY A 108 -15.69 -10.28 14.48
CA GLY A 108 -14.60 -10.47 13.54
C GLY A 108 -14.53 -9.34 12.50
N VAL A 109 -13.40 -9.24 11.79
CA VAL A 109 -13.15 -8.13 10.85
C VAL A 109 -13.81 -8.35 9.50
N ASP A 110 -14.21 -7.25 8.83
CA ASP A 110 -14.81 -7.24 7.50
C ASP A 110 -13.81 -7.61 6.40
N GLY A 111 -12.52 -7.42 6.66
CA GLY A 111 -11.48 -7.99 5.82
C GLY A 111 -10.07 -7.77 6.34
N VAL A 112 -9.12 -8.37 5.62
CA VAL A 112 -7.71 -8.39 5.97
C VAL A 112 -6.88 -8.04 4.75
N LEU A 113 -5.96 -7.08 4.88
CA LEU A 113 -4.93 -6.81 3.89
C LEU A 113 -3.59 -7.35 4.41
N ILE A 114 -3.06 -8.35 3.72
CA ILE A 114 -1.78 -8.97 4.07
C ILE A 114 -0.66 -8.24 3.32
N CYS A 115 0.07 -7.39 4.05
CA CYS A 115 1.17 -6.57 3.57
C CYS A 115 2.54 -7.07 4.05
N ALA A 116 2.59 -8.23 4.70
CA ALA A 116 3.81 -8.87 5.17
C ALA A 116 4.66 -9.46 4.02
N ALA A 117 5.95 -9.64 4.28
CA ALA A 117 6.87 -10.37 3.42
C ALA A 117 7.54 -11.50 4.22
N THR A 118 7.15 -12.75 3.99
CA THR A 118 7.64 -13.92 4.74
C THR A 118 7.36 -15.22 3.96
N SER A 119 8.14 -16.26 4.17
CA SER A 119 7.79 -17.61 3.66
C SER A 119 6.72 -18.30 4.50
N SER A 120 6.40 -17.77 5.68
CA SER A 120 5.41 -18.34 6.59
C SER A 120 3.99 -18.22 6.04
N ASN A 121 3.17 -19.21 6.39
CA ASN A 121 1.72 -19.21 6.13
C ASN A 121 0.90 -18.53 7.23
N ASP A 122 1.54 -18.12 8.35
CA ASP A 122 0.87 -17.49 9.50
C ASP A 122 -0.05 -16.32 9.12
N PRO A 123 0.32 -15.38 8.21
CA PRO A 123 -0.59 -14.29 7.84
C PRO A 123 -1.92 -14.77 7.23
N VAL A 124 -1.88 -15.81 6.40
CA VAL A 124 -3.08 -16.37 5.74
C VAL A 124 -3.93 -17.17 6.72
N VAL A 125 -3.29 -17.91 7.63
CA VAL A 125 -3.97 -18.62 8.72
C VAL A 125 -4.68 -17.62 9.64
N LEU A 126 -3.96 -16.63 10.14
CA LEU A 126 -4.49 -15.61 11.03
C LEU A 126 -5.65 -14.86 10.38
N ALA A 127 -5.52 -14.48 9.11
CA ALA A 127 -6.60 -13.83 8.37
C ALA A 127 -7.88 -14.68 8.39
N GLY A 128 -7.73 -15.99 8.15
CA GLY A 128 -8.82 -16.95 8.22
C GLY A 128 -9.43 -17.08 9.61
N GLU A 129 -8.68 -16.87 10.69
CA GLU A 129 -9.18 -16.95 12.07
C GLU A 129 -10.00 -15.71 12.45
N ILE A 130 -9.49 -14.51 12.17
CA ILE A 130 -10.05 -13.24 12.67
C ILE A 130 -11.18 -12.65 11.84
N CYS A 131 -11.35 -13.11 10.60
CA CYS A 131 -12.41 -12.67 9.71
C CYS A 131 -13.80 -13.05 10.25
N ARG A 132 -14.81 -12.20 10.03
CA ARG A 132 -16.21 -12.62 10.12
C ARG A 132 -16.64 -13.45 8.91
N ASP A 133 -17.84 -14.00 8.94
CA ASP A 133 -18.49 -14.59 7.76
C ASP A 133 -18.54 -13.60 6.60
N ARG A 134 -18.19 -14.06 5.39
CA ARG A 134 -18.16 -13.30 4.12
C ARG A 134 -17.22 -12.10 4.14
N ALA A 135 -16.19 -12.15 4.98
CA ALA A 135 -15.10 -11.20 4.92
C ALA A 135 -14.16 -11.50 3.74
N ARG A 136 -13.30 -10.55 3.44
CA ARG A 136 -12.37 -10.59 2.30
C ARG A 136 -10.92 -10.54 2.75
N VAL A 137 -10.11 -11.45 2.22
CA VAL A 137 -8.67 -11.49 2.44
C VAL A 137 -7.98 -11.09 1.15
N VAL A 138 -7.15 -10.04 1.21
CA VAL A 138 -6.38 -9.55 0.07
C VAL A 138 -4.90 -9.64 0.38
N VAL A 139 -4.17 -10.42 -0.41
CA VAL A 139 -2.72 -10.53 -0.33
C VAL A 139 -2.08 -9.45 -1.20
N VAL A 140 -1.31 -8.56 -0.59
CA VAL A 140 -0.54 -7.50 -1.26
C VAL A 140 0.95 -7.82 -1.22
N GLY A 141 1.43 -8.32 -0.09
CA GLY A 141 2.82 -8.74 0.10
C GLY A 141 3.12 -10.14 -0.46
N ALA A 142 4.29 -10.65 -0.09
CA ALA A 142 4.76 -11.97 -0.50
C ALA A 142 4.76 -12.90 0.72
N VAL A 143 3.75 -13.77 0.81
CA VAL A 143 3.53 -14.68 1.95
C VAL A 143 3.40 -16.13 1.50
N GLY A 144 3.43 -17.08 2.44
CA GLY A 144 2.95 -18.44 2.18
C GLY A 144 1.47 -18.40 1.75
N MET A 145 1.10 -19.25 0.79
CA MET A 145 -0.22 -19.24 0.12
C MET A 145 -1.00 -20.54 0.31
N ASP A 146 -0.74 -21.28 1.39
CA ASP A 146 -1.47 -22.51 1.73
C ASP A 146 -2.76 -22.15 2.46
N VAL A 147 -3.82 -21.85 1.71
CA VAL A 147 -5.10 -21.35 2.25
C VAL A 147 -5.80 -22.45 3.07
N PRO A 148 -5.98 -22.30 4.41
CA PRO A 148 -6.60 -23.34 5.23
C PRO A 148 -8.07 -23.52 4.86
N ARG A 149 -8.43 -24.71 4.37
CA ARG A 149 -9.77 -24.98 3.84
C ARG A 149 -10.90 -24.63 4.82
N ARG A 150 -10.81 -25.10 6.07
CA ARG A 150 -11.93 -25.03 7.03
C ARG A 150 -12.34 -23.59 7.38
N PRO A 151 -11.47 -22.70 7.91
CA PRO A 151 -11.88 -21.35 8.28
C PRO A 151 -12.34 -20.51 7.08
N TYR A 152 -11.79 -20.76 5.88
CA TYR A 152 -12.21 -20.05 4.67
C TYR A 152 -13.53 -20.58 4.10
N TYR A 153 -13.75 -21.89 4.14
CA TYR A 153 -14.98 -22.52 3.67
C TYR A 153 -16.15 -22.25 4.61
N ASP A 154 -15.99 -22.49 5.91
CA ASP A 154 -17.07 -22.37 6.90
C ASP A 154 -17.61 -20.93 6.96
N LYS A 155 -16.76 -19.94 6.71
CA LYS A 155 -17.10 -18.51 6.73
C LYS A 155 -17.35 -17.93 5.34
N GLU A 156 -17.24 -18.70 4.26
CA GLU A 156 -17.40 -18.22 2.88
C GLU A 156 -16.49 -17.01 2.57
N LEU A 157 -15.22 -17.08 2.97
CA LEU A 157 -14.26 -15.98 2.77
C LEU A 157 -13.85 -15.86 1.31
N SER A 158 -13.76 -14.63 0.81
CA SER A 158 -13.09 -14.39 -0.47
C SER A 158 -11.58 -14.21 -0.25
N PHE A 159 -10.78 -14.74 -1.18
CA PHE A 159 -9.33 -14.63 -1.14
C PHE A 159 -8.81 -14.12 -2.48
N HIS A 160 -8.09 -13.00 -2.46
CA HIS A 160 -7.62 -12.32 -3.66
C HIS A 160 -6.13 -12.02 -3.57
N GLN A 161 -5.42 -12.24 -4.68
CA GLN A 161 -4.08 -11.73 -4.88
C GLN A 161 -4.14 -10.35 -5.53
N SER A 162 -3.52 -9.35 -4.90
CA SER A 162 -3.31 -8.03 -5.49
C SER A 162 -2.12 -8.07 -6.45
N ARG A 163 -2.30 -7.46 -7.63
CA ARG A 163 -1.25 -7.29 -8.63
C ARG A 163 -0.71 -5.86 -8.55
N SER A 164 0.41 -5.68 -7.87
CA SER A 164 1.19 -4.43 -7.87
C SER A 164 0.30 -3.19 -7.72
N TYR A 165 0.47 -2.16 -8.55
CA TYR A 165 -0.33 -0.93 -8.58
C TYR A 165 -1.57 -0.99 -9.51
N GLY A 166 -1.98 -2.19 -9.95
CA GLY A 166 -3.31 -2.43 -10.54
C GLY A 166 -3.38 -2.54 -12.06
N PRO A 167 -4.57 -2.34 -12.66
CA PRO A 167 -4.79 -2.41 -14.11
C PRO A 167 -3.85 -1.49 -14.91
N GLY A 168 -3.33 -1.99 -16.03
CA GLY A 168 -2.22 -1.39 -16.79
C GLY A 168 -0.91 -2.14 -16.56
N ARG A 169 -0.69 -2.63 -15.34
CA ARG A 169 0.56 -3.32 -15.02
C ARG A 169 0.69 -4.63 -15.79
N TYR A 170 1.81 -4.79 -16.49
CA TYR A 170 2.12 -5.90 -17.39
C TYR A 170 1.24 -5.95 -18.65
N ASP A 171 0.64 -4.83 -19.04
CA ASP A 171 -0.04 -4.66 -20.32
C ASP A 171 0.80 -3.71 -21.21
N PRO A 172 1.53 -4.24 -22.21
CA PRO A 172 2.33 -3.42 -23.11
C PRO A 172 1.53 -2.37 -23.88
N ALA A 173 0.23 -2.62 -24.16
CA ALA A 173 -0.60 -1.63 -24.82
C ALA A 173 -0.77 -0.38 -23.93
N TYR A 174 -0.86 -0.59 -22.62
CA TYR A 174 -0.94 0.49 -21.64
C TYR A 174 0.44 1.09 -21.34
N GLU A 175 1.38 0.27 -20.87
CA GLU A 175 2.68 0.72 -20.34
C GLU A 175 3.63 1.21 -21.44
N GLU A 176 3.68 0.54 -22.59
CA GLU A 176 4.67 0.84 -23.63
C GLU A 176 4.07 1.68 -24.77
N LEU A 177 2.85 1.35 -25.20
CA LEU A 177 2.20 2.03 -26.33
C LEU A 177 1.36 3.25 -25.90
N GLY A 178 1.08 3.42 -24.60
CA GLY A 178 0.32 4.56 -24.08
C GLY A 178 -1.16 4.55 -24.46
N HIS A 179 -1.74 3.38 -24.69
CA HIS A 179 -3.17 3.19 -24.92
C HIS A 179 -3.89 3.00 -23.59
N ASP A 180 -4.59 4.04 -23.14
CA ASP A 180 -5.35 4.00 -21.89
C ASP A 180 -6.59 3.09 -22.01
N TYR A 181 -7.05 2.59 -20.87
CA TYR A 181 -8.36 1.93 -20.78
C TYR A 181 -9.47 2.99 -20.72
N PRO A 182 -10.63 2.72 -21.34
CA PRO A 182 -11.79 3.57 -21.20
C PRO A 182 -12.17 3.76 -19.73
N ALA A 183 -12.20 5.00 -19.25
CA ALA A 183 -12.36 5.33 -17.83
C ALA A 183 -13.68 4.82 -17.22
N GLY A 184 -14.73 4.66 -18.02
CA GLY A 184 -16.01 4.09 -17.57
C GLY A 184 -15.97 2.58 -17.31
N TYR A 185 -14.99 1.85 -17.85
CA TYR A 185 -14.86 0.39 -17.69
C TYR A 185 -13.75 0.04 -16.70
N VAL A 186 -12.61 0.71 -16.79
CA VAL A 186 -11.49 0.56 -15.85
C VAL A 186 -11.26 1.92 -15.22
N ARG A 187 -11.99 2.22 -14.14
CA ARG A 187 -11.88 3.52 -13.45
C ARG A 187 -10.47 3.78 -12.91
N TRP A 188 -9.79 2.70 -12.56
CA TRP A 188 -8.65 2.68 -11.66
C TRP A 188 -7.48 1.93 -12.28
N THR A 189 -6.70 2.65 -13.08
CA THR A 189 -5.41 2.17 -13.62
C THR A 189 -4.28 2.48 -12.66
N GLU A 190 -3.07 2.00 -12.96
CA GLU A 190 -1.84 2.35 -12.24
C GLU A 190 -1.62 3.87 -12.15
N GLN A 191 -1.78 4.60 -13.25
CA GLN A 191 -1.68 6.06 -13.27
C GLN A 191 -2.69 6.70 -12.32
N ARG A 192 -3.95 6.27 -12.40
CA ARG A 192 -5.03 6.83 -11.58
C ARG A 192 -4.95 6.36 -10.11
N ASN A 193 -4.21 5.29 -9.81
CA ASN A 193 -3.79 4.93 -8.46
C ASN A 193 -2.73 5.92 -7.95
N MET A 194 -1.72 6.24 -8.76
CA MET A 194 -0.69 7.23 -8.44
C MET A 194 -1.30 8.62 -8.17
N GLU A 195 -2.16 9.10 -9.07
CA GLU A 195 -2.85 10.38 -8.91
C GLU A 195 -3.73 10.42 -7.66
N ALA A 196 -4.49 9.34 -7.39
CA ALA A 196 -5.33 9.26 -6.21
C ALA A 196 -4.51 9.26 -4.92
N PHE A 197 -3.36 8.58 -4.90
CA PHE A 197 -2.46 8.60 -3.76
C PHE A 197 -1.88 10.00 -3.52
N LEU A 198 -1.36 10.65 -4.56
CA LEU A 198 -0.85 12.02 -4.45
C LEU A 198 -1.93 12.98 -3.95
N HIS A 199 -3.18 12.81 -4.38
CA HIS A 199 -4.29 13.58 -3.87
C HIS A 199 -4.53 13.34 -2.37
N GLN A 200 -4.43 12.10 -1.87
CA GLN A 200 -4.54 11.82 -0.43
C GLN A 200 -3.42 12.46 0.38
N CYS A 201 -2.19 12.50 -0.15
CA CYS A 201 -1.08 13.22 0.48
C CYS A 201 -1.34 14.74 0.49
N ALA A 202 -1.85 15.30 -0.61
CA ALA A 202 -2.11 16.73 -0.74
C ALA A 202 -3.18 17.27 0.25
N ILE A 203 -4.06 16.39 0.75
CA ILE A 203 -5.09 16.73 1.73
C ILE A 203 -4.73 16.24 3.15
N ASP A 204 -3.46 15.90 3.39
CA ASP A 204 -2.93 15.40 4.67
C ASP A 204 -3.61 14.11 5.21
N ALA A 205 -4.32 13.37 4.35
CA ALA A 205 -4.94 12.10 4.71
C ALA A 205 -3.92 10.95 4.79
N VAL A 206 -2.77 11.11 4.13
CA VAL A 206 -1.61 10.21 4.24
C VAL A 206 -0.36 11.04 4.50
N ARG A 207 0.37 10.71 5.56
CA ARG A 207 1.60 11.40 5.99
C ARG A 207 2.81 10.51 5.74
N ILE A 208 3.79 11.05 5.00
CA ILE A 208 4.96 10.29 4.53
C ILE A 208 6.22 10.61 5.34
N GLU A 209 6.28 11.77 5.96
CA GLU A 209 7.44 12.28 6.69
C GLU A 209 7.88 11.30 7.79
N ARG A 210 6.91 10.65 8.45
CA ARG A 210 7.15 9.66 9.51
C ARG A 210 7.52 8.28 8.97
N LEU A 211 7.37 8.05 7.67
CA LEU A 211 7.74 6.80 7.00
C LEU A 211 9.17 6.84 6.46
N ILE A 212 9.75 8.02 6.27
CA ILE A 212 11.15 8.20 5.87
C ILE A 212 12.03 7.97 7.09
N SER A 213 12.71 6.82 7.14
CA SER A 213 13.63 6.49 8.22
C SER A 213 15.07 6.89 7.90
N HIS A 214 15.48 6.88 6.62
CA HIS A 214 16.85 7.19 6.22
C HIS A 214 16.91 7.94 4.89
N ARG A 215 17.99 8.70 4.74
CA ARG A 215 18.37 9.40 3.51
C ARG A 215 19.81 9.04 3.17
N PHE A 216 20.07 8.74 1.91
CA PHE A 216 21.40 8.49 1.40
C PHE A 216 21.62 9.30 0.13
N PRO A 217 22.80 9.90 -0.07
CA PRO A 217 23.17 10.41 -1.39
C PRO A 217 23.27 9.23 -2.38
N ILE A 218 22.90 9.45 -3.65
CA ILE A 218 22.86 8.41 -4.68
C ILE A 218 24.20 7.67 -4.84
N GLU A 219 25.32 8.34 -4.59
CA GLU A 219 26.67 7.76 -4.63
C GLU A 219 26.87 6.65 -3.58
N ARG A 220 26.07 6.65 -2.50
CA ARG A 220 26.05 5.64 -1.43
C ARG A 220 24.86 4.69 -1.54
N ALA A 221 24.26 4.55 -2.73
CA ALA A 221 23.12 3.65 -2.94
C ALA A 221 23.41 2.21 -2.49
N GLN A 222 24.64 1.71 -2.68
CA GLN A 222 24.99 0.35 -2.25
C GLN A 222 24.79 0.15 -0.73
N GLU A 223 25.16 1.14 0.09
CA GLU A 223 24.95 1.10 1.54
C GLU A 223 23.45 1.16 1.88
N ALA A 224 22.68 1.98 1.15
CA ALA A 224 21.22 2.04 1.29
C ALA A 224 20.57 0.67 1.00
N TYR A 225 20.99 -0.02 -0.07
CA TYR A 225 20.48 -1.36 -0.40
C TYR A 225 20.88 -2.42 0.63
N GLN A 226 22.10 -2.34 1.18
CA GLN A 226 22.53 -3.22 2.28
C GLN A 226 21.67 -3.03 3.53
N LEU A 227 21.34 -1.78 3.88
CA LEU A 227 20.44 -1.46 4.97
C LEU A 227 19.02 -1.99 4.73
N VAL A 228 18.47 -1.83 3.52
CA VAL A 228 17.15 -2.41 3.18
C VAL A 228 17.17 -3.94 3.31
N GLY A 229 18.27 -4.58 2.90
CA GLY A 229 18.45 -6.03 3.01
C GLY A 229 18.56 -6.55 4.46
N SER A 230 18.92 -5.70 5.43
CA SER A 230 18.98 -6.10 6.85
C SER A 230 17.60 -6.17 7.52
N GLY A 231 16.56 -5.62 6.87
CA GLY A 231 15.17 -5.64 7.36
C GLY A 231 14.80 -4.53 8.35
N ASP A 232 15.72 -3.60 8.64
CA ASP A 232 15.53 -2.54 9.63
C ASP A 232 14.81 -1.26 9.12
N PRO A 233 15.05 -0.72 7.92
CA PRO A 233 14.47 0.56 7.55
C PRO A 233 13.01 0.44 7.09
N LEU A 234 12.19 1.41 7.47
CA LEU A 234 10.83 1.56 6.95
C LEU A 234 10.81 2.18 5.54
N GLY A 235 11.41 3.35 5.35
CA GLY A 235 11.49 4.04 4.06
C GLY A 235 12.84 4.73 3.88
N VAL A 236 13.46 4.52 2.72
CA VAL A 236 14.79 5.05 2.41
C VAL A 236 14.70 5.91 1.16
N LEU A 237 15.14 7.17 1.27
CA LEU A 237 15.25 8.07 0.13
C LEU A 237 16.69 8.12 -0.39
N LEU A 238 16.81 8.10 -1.71
CA LEU A 238 18.05 8.37 -2.42
C LEU A 238 18.02 9.81 -2.93
N GLU A 239 19.01 10.60 -2.52
CA GLU A 239 19.13 12.01 -2.86
C GLU A 239 20.07 12.17 -4.06
N TYR A 240 19.56 12.80 -5.11
CA TYR A 240 20.35 13.13 -6.28
C TYR A 240 20.90 14.56 -6.13
N PRO A 241 22.12 14.84 -6.62
CA PRO A 241 22.62 16.21 -6.67
C PRO A 241 21.62 17.09 -7.42
N ALA A 242 21.43 18.33 -6.95
CA ALA A 242 20.59 19.31 -7.63
C ALA A 242 21.04 19.42 -9.09
N GLN A 243 20.19 19.00 -10.02
CA GLN A 243 20.49 19.15 -11.44
C GLN A 243 20.30 20.61 -11.83
N ALA A 244 21.19 21.09 -12.71
CA ALA A 244 20.96 22.36 -13.38
C ALA A 244 19.60 22.29 -14.10
N PRO A 245 18.85 23.41 -14.16
CA PRO A 245 17.60 23.45 -14.92
C PRO A 245 17.84 22.94 -16.35
N PRO A 246 16.86 22.22 -16.93
CA PRO A 246 17.05 21.56 -18.22
C PRO A 246 17.52 22.60 -19.24
N ALA A 247 18.64 22.31 -19.93
CA ALA A 247 19.21 23.22 -20.92
C ALA A 247 18.23 23.51 -22.08
N ARG A 248 17.22 22.66 -22.26
CA ARG A 248 16.15 22.82 -23.25
C ARG A 248 14.89 22.10 -22.80
N THR A 249 13.78 22.82 -22.75
CA THR A 249 12.44 22.24 -22.58
C THR A 249 11.72 22.28 -23.92
N VAL A 250 11.13 21.16 -24.33
CA VAL A 250 10.27 21.09 -25.52
C VAL A 250 8.87 20.68 -25.03
N ALA A 251 7.89 21.56 -25.22
CA ALA A 251 6.50 21.21 -25.00
C ALA A 251 6.10 20.22 -26.09
N VAL A 252 5.97 18.94 -25.74
CA VAL A 252 5.40 17.94 -26.65
C VAL A 252 3.91 18.22 -26.71
N ALA A 253 3.40 18.59 -27.89
CA ALA A 253 1.98 18.77 -28.09
C ALA A 253 1.28 17.46 -27.74
N VAL A 254 0.38 17.48 -26.75
CA VAL A 254 -0.50 16.34 -26.47
C VAL A 254 -1.31 16.12 -27.75
N PRO A 255 -1.20 14.96 -28.42
CA PRO A 255 -2.05 14.67 -29.56
C PRO A 255 -3.49 14.80 -29.09
N ARG A 256 -4.26 15.72 -29.69
CA ARG A 256 -5.69 15.76 -29.48
C ARG A 256 -6.24 14.41 -29.96
N ALA A 257 -6.84 13.67 -29.03
CA ALA A 257 -7.64 12.49 -29.34
C ALA A 257 -8.83 12.88 -30.22
#